data_AF-A0AAP1YHE9-F1
#
_entry.id   AF-A0AAP1YHE9-F1
#
_cell.length_a   1.000
_cell.length_b   1.000
_cell.length_c   1.000
_cell.angle_alpha   90.00
_cell.angle_beta   90.00
_cell.angle_gamma   90.00
#
_symmetry.space_group_name_H-M   'P 1'
#
loop_
_entity.id
_entity.type
_entity.pdbx_description
1 polymer ?
#
loop_
_entity_poly.entity_id
_entity_poly.type
_entity_poly.pdbx_seq_one_letter_code
_entity_poly.pdbx_strand_id
1 'polypeptide(L)'
;MSRPVRRSQALSPFGIGALVDFPGPVSLVHAGLDAWPFEPTNPDHREFKVEDEPRLARRLGVDFFVQPPDFRQVDSAAGVNAVNIGLKLPFLRFPLWHSCPRCGRMAEARYHDRQSPFCDGPIGSGGQKGTSHKRRKMVQVRFIAACRDGHMRDFPWVEWLGLDRDEWGRGRSDRWLRLLSTGSASAAGIVVVAERQDVSGIVEIKRRSLSGALGLDLGVKCDSQNPALGIGHGGDDDGEACGTPLQAVLRGASNLYFADVRSAIYVPEVIDATIPQDVLDLLDDHALKQDLLAGALASDTGQLTKRSAGLVLKKRRPESQVDPAVLADAVNKHILIEILTQDRYTATALMQQAQIAIDGTLSEQVVASCRGAA
;
A
#
# COMPACT_ATOMS: atom_id res chain seq x y z
N MET A 1 -10.80 -10.56 -16.38
CA MET A 1 -9.36 -10.60 -16.70
C MET A 1 -8.59 -10.45 -15.41
N SER A 2 -7.61 -11.33 -15.18
CA SER A 2 -6.62 -11.16 -14.12
C SER A 2 -5.78 -9.91 -14.40
N ARG A 3 -5.34 -9.23 -13.34
CA ARG A 3 -4.49 -8.04 -13.40
C ARG A 3 -3.26 -8.30 -12.53
N PRO A 4 -2.34 -9.17 -12.98
CA PRO A 4 -1.21 -9.56 -12.16
C PRO A 4 -0.24 -8.38 -11.99
N VAL A 5 0.27 -8.22 -10.77
CA VAL A 5 1.38 -7.32 -10.43
C VAL A 5 2.42 -8.17 -9.72
N ARG A 6 3.71 -7.98 -10.04
CA ARG A 6 4.78 -8.68 -9.31
C ARG A 6 4.83 -8.16 -7.88
N ARG A 7 5.08 -9.04 -6.91
CA ARG A 7 5.16 -8.67 -5.48
C ARG A 7 6.13 -7.51 -5.23
N SER A 8 7.30 -7.51 -5.86
CA SER A 8 8.27 -6.41 -5.78
C SER A 8 7.78 -5.10 -6.40
N GLN A 9 7.00 -5.18 -7.49
CA GLN A 9 6.43 -4.02 -8.15
C GLN A 9 5.38 -3.32 -7.28
N ALA A 10 4.70 -4.06 -6.39
CA ALA A 10 3.78 -3.50 -5.41
C ALA A 10 4.47 -2.70 -4.29
N LEU A 11 5.80 -2.77 -4.19
CA LEU A 11 6.62 -1.88 -3.34
C LEU A 11 7.22 -0.75 -4.18
N SER A 12 7.88 -1.10 -5.28
CA SER A 12 8.46 -0.13 -6.22
C SER A 12 8.48 -0.71 -7.65
N PRO A 13 7.98 0.04 -8.66
CA PRO A 13 7.58 1.45 -8.60
C PRO A 13 6.11 1.70 -8.23
N PHE A 14 5.30 0.66 -8.04
CA PHE A 14 3.85 0.76 -7.84
C PHE A 14 3.44 0.53 -6.38
N GLY A 15 4.10 1.24 -5.47
CA GLY A 15 3.74 1.29 -4.06
C GLY A 15 2.34 1.86 -3.81
N ILE A 16 1.99 1.97 -2.54
CA ILE A 16 0.71 2.56 -2.10
C ILE A 16 0.57 3.97 -2.66
N GLY A 17 -0.61 4.30 -3.20
CA GLY A 17 -0.90 5.57 -3.85
C GLY A 17 -0.40 5.71 -5.30
N ALA A 18 0.41 4.77 -5.79
CA ALA A 18 0.84 4.79 -7.17
C ALA A 18 -0.30 4.41 -8.14
N LEU A 19 -0.30 5.03 -9.31
CA LEU A 19 -1.17 4.64 -10.43
C LEU A 19 -0.53 3.57 -11.29
N VAL A 20 -1.32 2.54 -11.62
CA VAL A 20 -0.91 1.42 -12.44
C VAL A 20 -1.86 1.29 -13.63
N ASP A 21 -1.28 1.29 -14.83
CA ASP A 21 -2.00 1.04 -16.07
C ASP A 21 -2.03 -0.45 -16.40
N PHE A 22 -3.22 -1.03 -16.39
CA PHE A 22 -3.46 -2.40 -16.79
C PHE A 22 -3.96 -2.49 -18.23
N PRO A 23 -3.73 -3.64 -18.91
CA PRO A 23 -4.35 -3.91 -20.20
C PRO A 23 -5.88 -3.76 -20.14
N GLY A 24 -6.47 -3.13 -21.16
CA GLY A 24 -7.93 -3.01 -21.28
C GLY A 24 -8.52 -1.68 -20.79
N PRO A 25 -8.02 -0.56 -21.34
CA PRO A 25 -7.97 0.81 -20.76
C PRO A 25 -8.44 0.95 -19.31
N VAL A 26 -7.73 0.30 -18.36
CA VAL A 26 -8.02 0.42 -16.93
C VAL A 26 -6.77 0.88 -16.18
N SER A 27 -6.88 2.01 -15.52
CA SER A 27 -5.92 2.54 -14.56
C SER A 27 -6.48 2.35 -13.16
N LEU A 28 -5.66 1.85 -12.24
CA LEU A 28 -6.02 1.66 -10.84
C LEU A 28 -4.97 2.33 -9.94
N VAL A 29 -5.41 2.86 -8.80
CA VAL A 29 -4.53 3.31 -7.71
C VAL A 29 -4.34 2.17 -6.71
N HIS A 30 -3.12 1.96 -6.24
CA HIS A 30 -2.83 1.00 -5.16
C HIS A 30 -3.33 1.58 -3.84
N ALA A 31 -4.22 0.86 -3.15
CA ALA A 31 -4.82 1.37 -1.92
C ALA A 31 -3.87 1.31 -0.72
N GLY A 32 -4.21 2.09 0.32
CA GLY A 32 -3.53 2.16 1.61
C GLY A 32 -3.41 0.81 2.33
N LEU A 33 -2.49 0.74 3.31
CA LEU A 33 -2.28 -0.46 4.14
C LEU A 33 -3.55 -0.87 4.88
N ASP A 34 -4.41 0.09 5.23
CA ASP A 34 -5.70 -0.17 5.91
C ASP A 34 -6.65 -1.05 5.08
N ALA A 35 -6.49 -1.06 3.75
CA ALA A 35 -7.27 -1.88 2.84
C ALA A 35 -6.61 -3.23 2.51
N TRP A 36 -5.37 -3.46 2.96
CA TRP A 36 -4.67 -4.71 2.68
C TRP A 36 -5.34 -5.87 3.40
N PRO A 37 -5.35 -7.09 2.81
CA PRO A 37 -5.88 -8.27 3.47
C PRO A 37 -4.85 -8.81 4.47
N PHE A 38 -4.47 -7.98 5.43
CA PHE A 38 -3.49 -8.26 6.47
C PHE A 38 -4.08 -7.85 7.81
N GLU A 39 -3.93 -8.71 8.79
CA GLU A 39 -4.44 -8.51 10.13
C GLU A 39 -3.31 -8.83 11.12
N PRO A 40 -2.84 -7.86 11.90
CA PRO A 40 -1.68 -8.05 12.79
C PRO A 40 -1.85 -9.16 13.83
N THR A 41 -3.07 -9.44 14.26
CA THR A 41 -3.39 -10.43 15.30
C THR A 41 -3.60 -11.83 14.74
N ASN A 42 -3.75 -11.98 13.43
CA ASN A 42 -3.94 -13.28 12.79
C ASN A 42 -2.60 -14.03 12.71
N PRO A 43 -2.45 -15.21 13.37
CA PRO A 43 -1.22 -15.98 13.34
C PRO A 43 -0.78 -16.41 11.94
N ASP A 44 -1.73 -16.65 11.04
CA ASP A 44 -1.45 -17.07 9.66
C ASP A 44 -0.77 -15.94 8.87
N HIS A 45 -1.04 -14.68 9.21
CA HIS A 45 -0.46 -13.52 8.54
C HIS A 45 0.97 -13.18 9.00
N ARG A 46 1.54 -13.92 9.96
CA ARG A 46 2.89 -13.67 10.48
C ARG A 46 3.95 -13.69 9.39
N GLU A 47 3.77 -14.49 8.33
CA GLU A 47 4.70 -14.55 7.20
C GLU A 47 4.82 -13.24 6.40
N PHE A 48 3.85 -12.33 6.53
CA PHE A 48 3.89 -11.02 5.89
C PHE A 48 4.51 -9.94 6.78
N LYS A 49 4.72 -10.23 8.07
CA LYS A 49 5.38 -9.32 9.00
C LYS A 49 6.89 -9.39 8.83
N VAL A 50 7.51 -8.23 8.84
CA VAL A 50 8.97 -8.03 8.77
C VAL A 50 9.37 -7.36 10.08
N GLU A 51 9.95 -8.16 10.98
CA GLU A 51 10.31 -7.81 12.37
C GLU A 51 11.83 -7.89 12.60
N ASP A 52 12.60 -8.21 11.57
CA ASP A 52 14.06 -8.41 11.55
C ASP A 52 14.87 -7.11 11.47
N GLU A 53 14.20 -5.96 11.37
CA GLU A 53 14.83 -4.64 11.27
C GLU A 53 14.37 -3.66 12.38
N PRO A 54 14.59 -3.99 13.68
CA PRO A 54 14.10 -3.21 14.81
C PRO A 54 14.68 -1.79 14.86
N ARG A 55 15.89 -1.59 14.31
CA ARG A 55 16.54 -0.27 14.25
C ARG A 55 15.83 0.65 13.27
N LEU A 56 15.46 0.14 12.10
CA LEU A 56 14.72 0.90 11.10
C LEU A 56 13.29 1.17 11.58
N ALA A 57 12.62 0.16 12.14
CA ALA A 57 11.29 0.27 12.72
C ALA A 57 11.23 1.38 13.80
N ARG A 58 12.16 1.35 14.77
CA ARG A 58 12.29 2.38 15.80
C ARG A 58 12.57 3.78 15.24
N ARG A 59 13.40 3.88 14.20
CA ARG A 59 13.70 5.18 13.55
C ARG A 59 12.47 5.76 12.84
N LEU A 60 11.61 4.91 12.29
CA LEU A 60 10.38 5.31 11.60
C LEU A 60 9.18 5.42 12.53
N GLY A 61 9.32 5.02 13.81
CA GLY A 61 8.23 5.06 14.79
C GLY A 61 7.13 4.04 14.52
N VAL A 62 7.48 2.90 13.92
CA VAL A 62 6.55 1.79 13.64
C VAL A 62 6.99 0.53 14.38
N ASP A 63 6.05 -0.37 14.65
CA ASP A 63 6.33 -1.62 15.36
C ASP A 63 6.98 -2.68 14.45
N PHE A 64 6.49 -2.79 13.20
CA PHE A 64 6.96 -3.76 12.20
C PHE A 64 6.61 -3.28 10.79
N PHE A 65 7.22 -3.88 9.76
CA PHE A 65 6.87 -3.65 8.36
C PHE A 65 6.00 -4.78 7.82
N VAL A 66 5.26 -4.49 6.74
CA VAL A 66 4.39 -5.47 6.07
C VAL A 66 4.85 -5.66 4.64
N GLN A 67 5.15 -6.90 4.28
CA GLN A 67 5.44 -7.29 2.90
C GLN A 67 4.12 -7.54 2.15
N PRO A 68 3.98 -7.10 0.87
CA PRO A 68 2.77 -7.35 0.09
C PRO A 68 2.44 -8.85 0.03
N PRO A 69 1.23 -9.32 0.32
CA PRO A 69 0.89 -10.73 0.18
C PRO A 69 1.01 -11.19 -1.28
N ASP A 70 1.46 -12.44 -1.49
CA ASP A 70 1.45 -13.09 -2.80
C ASP A 70 0.15 -13.84 -3.06
N PHE A 71 -0.29 -13.86 -4.32
CA PHE A 71 -1.50 -14.58 -4.70
C PHE A 71 -1.21 -16.07 -4.89
N ARG A 72 -1.77 -16.90 -4.00
CA ARG A 72 -1.70 -18.38 -4.07
C ARG A 72 -3.03 -18.95 -4.55
N GLN A 73 -2.99 -19.99 -5.38
CA GLN A 73 -4.16 -20.76 -5.77
C GLN A 73 -4.28 -22.01 -4.89
N VAL A 74 -5.50 -22.54 -4.75
CA VAL A 74 -5.70 -23.87 -4.17
C VAL A 74 -5.20 -24.88 -5.22
N ASP A 75 -4.03 -25.47 -4.99
CA ASP A 75 -3.62 -26.67 -5.71
C ASP A 75 -4.11 -27.90 -4.96
N SER A 76 -4.50 -28.95 -5.69
CA SER A 76 -4.86 -30.25 -5.12
C SER A 76 -3.70 -30.95 -4.38
N ALA A 77 -2.47 -30.46 -4.55
CA ALA A 77 -1.28 -30.87 -3.81
C ALA A 77 -0.99 -29.98 -2.58
N ALA A 78 -1.63 -28.82 -2.46
CA ALA A 78 -1.58 -28.01 -1.26
C ALA A 78 -2.43 -28.72 -0.21
N GLY A 79 -1.78 -29.40 0.73
CA GLY A 79 -2.44 -30.21 1.75
C GLY A 79 -3.50 -29.43 2.54
N VAL A 80 -4.22 -30.14 3.39
CA VAL A 80 -5.39 -29.68 4.18
C VAL A 80 -5.14 -28.40 5.03
N ASN A 81 -3.89 -27.94 5.16
CA ASN A 81 -3.45 -26.80 5.97
C ASN A 81 -2.99 -25.57 5.17
N ALA A 82 -3.39 -25.44 3.91
CA ALA A 82 -2.97 -24.29 3.09
C ALA A 82 -3.67 -23.00 3.56
N VAL A 83 -2.88 -22.05 4.06
CA VAL A 83 -3.32 -20.73 4.55
C VAL A 83 -2.98 -19.62 3.55
N ASN A 84 -3.57 -18.43 3.73
CA ASN A 84 -3.29 -17.24 2.93
C ASN A 84 -3.51 -17.43 1.41
N ILE A 85 -4.52 -18.22 1.06
CA ILE A 85 -4.88 -18.49 -0.34
C ILE A 85 -5.79 -17.39 -0.86
N GLY A 86 -5.60 -17.00 -2.12
CA GLY A 86 -6.52 -16.09 -2.80
C GLY A 86 -6.45 -14.64 -2.34
N LEU A 87 -5.49 -14.29 -1.47
CA LEU A 87 -5.23 -12.91 -1.04
C LEU A 87 -4.87 -12.04 -2.24
N LYS A 88 -5.47 -10.86 -2.32
CA LYS A 88 -5.28 -9.91 -3.42
C LYS A 88 -4.95 -8.55 -2.86
N LEU A 89 -3.96 -7.90 -3.48
CA LEU A 89 -3.67 -6.52 -3.18
C LEU A 89 -4.85 -5.62 -3.59
N PRO A 90 -5.22 -4.66 -2.73
CA PRO A 90 -6.33 -3.76 -3.00
C PRO A 90 -5.94 -2.70 -4.03
N PHE A 91 -6.72 -2.62 -5.09
CA PHE A 91 -6.59 -1.58 -6.12
C PHE A 91 -7.95 -0.96 -6.39
N LEU A 92 -7.99 0.37 -6.48
CA LEU A 92 -9.21 1.15 -6.70
C LEU A 92 -9.18 1.77 -8.09
N ARG A 93 -10.35 1.84 -8.75
CA ARG A 93 -10.45 2.48 -10.07
C ARG A 93 -10.16 3.97 -9.94
N PHE A 94 -9.13 4.45 -10.62
CA PHE A 94 -8.83 5.88 -10.68
C PHE A 94 -8.03 6.19 -11.95
N PRO A 95 -8.36 7.26 -12.71
CA PRO A 95 -9.38 8.29 -12.45
C PRO A 95 -10.82 7.75 -12.58
N LEU A 96 -11.79 8.39 -11.94
CA LEU A 96 -13.21 8.02 -12.01
C LEU A 96 -13.89 8.50 -13.28
N TRP A 97 -13.42 9.60 -13.88
CA TRP A 97 -13.97 10.10 -15.13
C TRP A 97 -13.60 9.23 -16.33
N HIS A 98 -14.61 8.94 -17.15
CA HIS A 98 -14.47 8.24 -18.43
C HIS A 98 -15.02 9.08 -19.57
N SER A 99 -14.52 8.87 -20.78
CA SER A 99 -15.05 9.45 -22.01
C SER A 99 -15.44 8.38 -23.03
N CYS A 100 -16.51 8.64 -23.76
CA CYS A 100 -16.95 7.77 -24.84
C CYS A 100 -16.06 7.97 -26.08
N PRO A 101 -15.46 6.91 -26.64
CA PRO A 101 -14.60 7.05 -27.82
C PRO A 101 -15.35 7.43 -29.10
N ARG A 102 -16.69 7.31 -29.15
CA ARG A 102 -17.50 7.67 -30.32
C ARG A 102 -18.00 9.10 -30.27
N CYS A 103 -18.59 9.51 -29.16
CA CYS A 103 -19.24 10.82 -29.04
C CYS A 103 -18.50 11.78 -28.10
N GLY A 104 -17.57 11.32 -27.27
CA GLY A 104 -16.85 12.13 -26.28
C GLY A 104 -17.62 12.37 -24.98
N ARG A 105 -18.90 11.96 -24.86
CA ARG A 105 -19.69 12.13 -23.63
C ARG A 105 -18.93 11.54 -22.45
N MET A 106 -18.92 12.26 -21.34
CA MET A 106 -18.21 11.90 -20.12
C MET A 106 -19.16 11.33 -19.08
N ALA A 107 -18.66 10.41 -18.27
CA ALA A 107 -19.39 9.85 -17.15
C ALA A 107 -18.40 9.43 -16.05
N GLU A 108 -18.82 9.56 -14.80
CA GLU A 108 -18.06 9.10 -13.65
C GLU A 108 -18.42 7.66 -13.29
N ALA A 109 -17.41 6.89 -12.91
CA ALA A 109 -17.56 5.59 -12.26
C ALA A 109 -17.37 5.73 -10.73
N ARG A 110 -17.42 4.61 -10.02
CA ARG A 110 -17.05 4.50 -8.60
C ARG A 110 -15.76 3.70 -8.44
N TYR A 111 -15.05 3.90 -7.32
CA TYR A 111 -13.79 3.22 -7.03
C TYR A 111 -13.87 1.69 -7.14
N HIS A 112 -14.96 1.10 -6.64
CA HIS A 112 -15.16 -0.35 -6.61
C HIS A 112 -15.82 -0.93 -7.88
N ASP A 113 -16.08 -0.09 -8.89
CA ASP A 113 -16.72 -0.55 -10.13
C ASP A 113 -15.79 -1.48 -10.92
N ARG A 114 -16.22 -2.74 -11.04
CA ARG A 114 -15.48 -3.79 -11.78
C ARG A 114 -15.50 -3.57 -13.30
N GLN A 115 -16.50 -2.85 -13.81
CA GLN A 115 -16.68 -2.57 -15.23
C GLN A 115 -16.64 -1.05 -15.47
N SER A 116 -16.13 -0.66 -16.63
CA SER A 116 -16.22 0.74 -17.06
C SER A 116 -17.66 1.07 -17.46
N PRO A 117 -18.07 2.34 -17.32
CA PRO A 117 -19.36 2.80 -17.82
C PRO A 117 -19.54 2.53 -19.32
N PHE A 118 -20.81 2.46 -19.75
CA PHE A 118 -21.19 2.33 -21.15
C PHE A 118 -21.91 3.59 -21.62
N CYS A 119 -21.74 3.91 -22.89
CA CYS A 119 -22.39 5.03 -23.55
C CYS A 119 -23.03 4.59 -24.87
N ASP A 120 -24.21 5.12 -25.14
CA ASP A 120 -25.00 4.97 -26.37
C ASP A 120 -25.42 6.32 -26.97
N GLY A 121 -24.87 7.43 -26.48
CA GLY A 121 -25.06 8.77 -27.04
C GLY A 121 -25.66 9.77 -26.04
N PRO A 122 -26.29 10.84 -26.53
CA PRO A 122 -26.41 11.23 -27.95
C PRO A 122 -25.10 11.76 -28.55
N ILE A 123 -25.01 11.76 -29.88
CA ILE A 123 -23.92 12.37 -30.64
C ILE A 123 -24.08 13.90 -30.62
N GLY A 124 -22.99 14.64 -30.33
CA GLY A 124 -23.03 16.10 -30.14
C GLY A 124 -22.84 16.94 -31.41
N SER A 125 -22.33 16.37 -32.50
CA SER A 125 -21.96 17.12 -33.71
C SER A 125 -22.15 16.34 -35.02
N GLY A 126 -22.10 17.07 -36.14
CA GLY A 126 -22.22 16.51 -37.49
C GLY A 126 -23.65 16.10 -37.87
N GLY A 127 -23.80 15.42 -39.01
CA GLY A 127 -25.11 15.02 -39.55
C GLY A 127 -25.87 13.97 -38.70
N GLN A 128 -25.22 13.40 -37.68
CA GLN A 128 -25.84 12.48 -36.71
C GLN A 128 -26.10 13.17 -35.35
N LYS A 129 -26.01 14.51 -35.27
CA LYS A 129 -26.26 15.23 -34.02
C LYS A 129 -27.64 14.88 -33.46
N GLY A 130 -27.69 14.58 -32.16
CA GLY A 130 -28.92 14.19 -31.47
C GLY A 130 -29.26 12.69 -31.55
N THR A 131 -28.63 11.93 -32.44
CA THR A 131 -28.92 10.49 -32.55
C THR A 131 -28.07 9.65 -31.59
N SER A 132 -28.60 8.50 -31.18
CA SER A 132 -27.88 7.49 -30.42
C SER A 132 -26.92 6.69 -31.31
N HIS A 133 -25.89 6.10 -30.70
CA HIS A 133 -24.97 5.16 -31.35
C HIS A 133 -24.99 3.81 -30.62
N LYS A 134 -24.45 2.76 -31.26
CA LYS A 134 -24.32 1.44 -30.62
C LYS A 134 -23.62 1.57 -29.26
N ARG A 135 -24.18 0.91 -28.24
CA ARG A 135 -23.65 0.89 -26.88
C ARG A 135 -22.18 0.44 -26.88
N ARG A 136 -21.31 1.24 -26.25
CA ARG A 136 -19.86 1.03 -26.23
C ARG A 136 -19.29 1.33 -24.85
N LYS A 137 -18.20 0.64 -24.52
CA LYS A 137 -17.47 0.83 -23.27
C LYS A 137 -16.69 2.15 -23.31
N MET A 138 -16.78 2.93 -22.25
CA MET A 138 -16.06 4.19 -22.09
C MET A 138 -14.64 3.95 -21.57
N VAL A 139 -13.73 4.89 -21.81
CA VAL A 139 -12.31 4.79 -21.43
C VAL A 139 -11.96 5.85 -20.38
N GLN A 140 -11.11 5.53 -19.41
CA GLN A 140 -10.70 6.50 -18.39
C GLN A 140 -10.00 7.70 -19.04
N VAL A 141 -10.34 8.90 -18.56
CA VAL A 141 -9.64 10.12 -18.98
C VAL A 141 -8.19 10.07 -18.51
N ARG A 142 -7.32 10.83 -19.18
CA ARG A 142 -5.88 10.85 -18.89
C ARG A 142 -5.47 11.98 -17.94
N PHE A 143 -6.40 12.82 -17.53
CA PHE A 143 -6.15 14.02 -16.74
C PHE A 143 -6.62 13.82 -15.30
N ILE A 144 -5.77 14.21 -14.38
CA ILE A 144 -6.05 14.28 -12.94
C ILE A 144 -5.53 15.61 -12.41
N ALA A 145 -5.80 15.89 -11.15
CA ALA A 145 -5.24 17.02 -10.44
C ALA A 145 -4.45 16.54 -9.21
N ALA A 146 -3.37 17.24 -8.89
CA ALA A 146 -2.59 17.00 -7.67
C ALA A 146 -2.15 18.34 -7.06
N CYS A 147 -1.91 18.36 -5.75
CA CYS A 147 -1.34 19.52 -5.06
C CYS A 147 0.08 19.21 -4.55
N ARG A 148 0.80 20.25 -4.10
CA ARG A 148 2.17 20.12 -3.59
C ARG A 148 2.26 19.35 -2.27
N ASP A 149 1.15 19.21 -1.54
CA ASP A 149 1.09 18.47 -0.27
C ASP A 149 0.84 16.96 -0.48
N GLY A 150 0.77 16.50 -1.73
CA GLY A 150 0.67 15.08 -2.08
C GLY A 150 -0.75 14.56 -2.28
N HIS A 151 -1.78 15.40 -2.14
CA HIS A 151 -3.16 15.03 -2.49
C HIS A 151 -3.31 14.87 -4.01
N MET A 152 -4.16 13.93 -4.40
CA MET A 152 -4.43 13.58 -5.79
C MET A 152 -5.94 13.42 -5.96
N ARG A 153 -6.51 13.91 -7.05
CA ARG A 153 -7.93 13.74 -7.34
C ARG A 153 -8.22 13.71 -8.82
N ASP A 154 -9.44 13.32 -9.17
CA ASP A 154 -9.94 13.53 -10.52
C ASP A 154 -9.83 15.00 -10.90
N PHE A 155 -9.52 15.29 -12.17
CA PHE A 155 -9.49 16.67 -12.64
C PHE A 155 -10.85 17.33 -12.37
N PRO A 156 -10.91 18.53 -11.77
CA PRO A 156 -12.16 19.16 -11.34
C PRO A 156 -12.92 19.76 -12.54
N TRP A 157 -13.45 18.91 -13.42
CA TRP A 157 -13.97 19.32 -14.73
C TRP A 157 -15.09 20.35 -14.66
N VAL A 158 -15.98 20.23 -13.68
CA VAL A 158 -17.15 21.10 -13.52
C VAL A 158 -16.73 22.47 -13.01
N GLU A 159 -15.95 22.49 -11.92
CA GLU A 159 -15.44 23.69 -11.27
C GLU A 159 -14.45 24.43 -12.17
N TRP A 160 -13.59 23.69 -12.89
CA TRP A 160 -12.69 24.26 -13.87
C TRP A 160 -13.42 24.86 -15.06
N LEU A 161 -14.58 24.31 -15.45
CA LEU A 161 -15.47 24.99 -16.40
C LEU A 161 -16.16 26.20 -15.77
N GLY A 162 -16.08 26.44 -14.46
CA GLY A 162 -16.81 27.48 -13.76
C GLY A 162 -18.32 27.22 -13.80
N LEU A 163 -18.70 25.96 -13.62
CA LEU A 163 -20.07 25.48 -13.47
C LEU A 163 -20.28 25.05 -12.02
N ASP A 164 -21.54 24.97 -11.61
CA ASP A 164 -21.93 24.56 -10.26
C ASP A 164 -21.95 23.01 -10.14
N ARG A 165 -21.34 22.46 -9.08
CA ARG A 165 -21.26 21.00 -8.86
C ARG A 165 -22.62 20.38 -8.57
N ASP A 166 -23.53 21.08 -7.91
CA ASP A 166 -24.85 20.56 -7.57
C ASP A 166 -25.75 20.54 -8.82
N GLU A 167 -25.56 21.48 -9.74
CA GLU A 167 -26.29 21.50 -11.02
C GLU A 167 -25.74 20.47 -12.04
N TRP A 168 -24.42 20.28 -12.09
CA TRP A 168 -23.72 19.45 -13.08
C TRP A 168 -23.17 18.12 -12.51
N GLY A 169 -23.53 17.80 -11.27
CA GLY A 169 -23.10 16.61 -10.55
C GLY A 169 -23.73 15.31 -11.05
N ARG A 170 -23.42 14.23 -10.33
CA ARG A 170 -23.82 12.86 -10.71
C ARG A 170 -25.34 12.70 -10.77
N GLY A 171 -25.82 11.89 -11.72
CA GLY A 171 -27.21 11.40 -11.77
C GLY A 171 -28.18 12.18 -12.65
N ARG A 172 -27.74 13.27 -13.27
CA ARG A 172 -28.56 14.03 -14.23
C ARG A 172 -28.49 13.40 -15.62
N SER A 173 -29.65 13.16 -16.24
CA SER A 173 -29.74 12.61 -17.60
C SER A 173 -29.79 13.70 -18.66
N ASP A 174 -30.21 14.91 -18.29
CA ASP A 174 -30.44 16.07 -19.16
C ASP A 174 -29.19 16.94 -19.37
N ARG A 175 -28.11 16.71 -18.63
CA ARG A 175 -26.84 17.47 -18.70
C ARG A 175 -25.65 16.52 -18.69
N TRP A 176 -24.60 16.87 -19.41
CA TRP A 176 -23.35 16.10 -19.40
C TRP A 176 -22.16 16.92 -19.93
N LEU A 177 -20.97 16.45 -19.59
CA LEU A 177 -19.72 16.95 -20.19
C LEU A 177 -19.34 16.10 -21.41
N ARG A 178 -18.61 16.69 -22.35
CA ARG A 178 -18.09 16.05 -23.55
C ARG A 178 -16.62 16.41 -23.72
N LEU A 179 -15.77 15.39 -23.80
CA LEU A 179 -14.34 15.52 -24.11
C LEU A 179 -14.13 15.33 -25.61
N LEU A 180 -13.76 16.40 -26.31
CA LEU A 180 -13.51 16.42 -27.74
C LEU A 180 -12.02 16.52 -28.02
N SER A 181 -11.54 15.74 -28.99
CA SER A 181 -10.20 15.90 -29.55
C SER A 181 -10.29 16.57 -30.91
N THR A 182 -9.49 17.61 -31.12
CA THR A 182 -9.36 18.34 -32.39
C THR A 182 -8.31 17.71 -33.31
N GLY A 183 -7.80 16.51 -32.98
CA GLY A 183 -6.81 15.79 -33.80
C GLY A 183 -5.36 16.19 -33.56
N SER A 184 -5.07 17.12 -32.65
CA SER A 184 -3.69 17.39 -32.21
C SER A 184 -3.23 16.34 -31.20
N ALA A 185 -1.95 15.97 -31.26
CA ALA A 185 -1.32 15.04 -30.31
C ALA A 185 -1.09 15.67 -28.91
N SER A 186 -1.24 16.99 -28.77
CA SER A 186 -1.03 17.74 -27.53
C SER A 186 -2.32 17.95 -26.73
N ALA A 187 -2.20 18.32 -25.46
CA ALA A 187 -3.35 18.72 -24.64
C ALA A 187 -4.12 19.94 -25.17
N ALA A 188 -3.46 20.80 -25.97
CA ALA A 188 -4.11 21.92 -26.65
C ALA A 188 -5.17 21.45 -27.66
N GLY A 189 -5.06 20.20 -28.13
CA GLY A 189 -6.06 19.57 -28.98
C GLY A 189 -7.32 19.11 -28.27
N ILE A 190 -7.46 19.35 -26.96
CA ILE A 190 -8.56 18.82 -26.19
C ILE A 190 -9.46 19.95 -25.75
N VAL A 191 -10.76 19.79 -26.03
CA VAL A 191 -11.81 20.75 -25.70
C VAL A 191 -12.84 20.03 -24.86
N VAL A 192 -13.24 20.66 -23.75
CA VAL A 192 -14.34 20.19 -22.92
C VAL A 192 -15.55 21.06 -23.22
N VAL A 193 -16.69 20.42 -23.46
CA VAL A 193 -17.97 21.08 -23.72
C VAL A 193 -18.99 20.58 -22.72
N ALA A 194 -19.68 21.51 -22.07
CA ALA A 194 -20.82 21.27 -21.22
C ALA A 194 -22.10 21.42 -22.05
N GLU A 195 -22.90 20.36 -22.13
CA GLU A 195 -24.11 20.32 -22.94
C GLU A 195 -25.33 20.04 -22.06
N ARG A 196 -26.47 20.63 -22.44
CA ARG A 196 -27.78 20.37 -21.85
C ARG A 196 -28.74 19.96 -22.97
N GLN A 197 -29.57 18.97 -22.68
CA GLN A 197 -30.70 18.60 -23.50
C GLN A 197 -31.95 19.31 -22.98
N ASP A 198 -32.59 20.09 -23.85
CA ASP A 198 -33.90 20.68 -23.60
C ASP A 198 -34.86 20.36 -24.75
N VAL A 199 -36.05 20.96 -24.73
CA VAL A 199 -37.09 20.78 -25.74
C VAL A 199 -36.65 21.18 -27.16
N SER A 200 -35.63 22.03 -27.30
CA SER A 200 -35.06 22.45 -28.59
C SER A 200 -33.93 21.54 -29.09
N GLY A 201 -33.50 20.57 -28.27
CA GLY A 201 -32.43 19.63 -28.58
C GLY A 201 -31.21 19.81 -27.68
N ILE A 202 -30.02 19.50 -28.22
CA ILE A 202 -28.76 19.60 -27.48
C ILE A 202 -28.15 20.99 -27.65
N VAL A 203 -28.10 21.71 -26.55
CA VAL A 203 -27.56 23.08 -26.44
C VAL A 203 -26.21 23.05 -25.72
N GLU A 204 -25.24 23.75 -26.30
CA GLU A 204 -23.93 23.98 -25.67
C GLU A 204 -24.06 25.11 -24.65
N ILE A 205 -23.70 24.84 -23.40
CA ILE A 205 -23.74 25.81 -22.30
C ILE A 205 -22.39 26.48 -22.12
N LYS A 206 -21.30 25.70 -22.19
CA LYS A 206 -19.95 26.21 -21.98
C LYS A 206 -18.93 25.37 -22.70
N ARG A 207 -17.85 26.01 -23.15
CA ARG A 207 -16.75 25.37 -23.86
C ARG A 207 -15.42 25.96 -23.42
N ARG A 208 -14.47 25.10 -23.11
CA ARG A 208 -13.10 25.51 -22.73
C ARG A 208 -12.07 24.54 -23.30
N SER A 209 -10.96 25.07 -23.80
CA SER A 209 -9.81 24.26 -24.25
C SER A 209 -8.91 23.95 -23.05
N LEU A 210 -8.30 22.75 -23.06
CA LEU A 210 -7.22 22.37 -22.14
C LEU A 210 -5.85 22.94 -22.55
N SER A 211 -5.80 23.79 -23.58
CA SER A 211 -4.57 24.52 -23.94
C SER A 211 -4.00 25.27 -22.74
N GLY A 212 -2.74 25.00 -22.41
CA GLY A 212 -2.05 25.57 -21.25
C GLY A 212 -2.52 25.07 -19.88
N ALA A 213 -3.51 24.18 -19.77
CA ALA A 213 -4.00 23.73 -18.47
C ALA A 213 -3.03 22.80 -17.72
N LEU A 214 -2.16 22.08 -18.45
CA LEU A 214 -1.19 21.16 -17.86
C LEU A 214 -0.06 21.92 -17.15
N GLY A 215 0.22 21.53 -15.90
CA GLY A 215 1.30 22.12 -15.09
C GLY A 215 1.04 23.54 -14.57
N LEU A 216 -0.15 24.09 -14.81
CA LEU A 216 -0.59 25.37 -14.26
C LEU A 216 -1.59 25.19 -13.12
N ASP A 217 -1.71 26.23 -12.31
CA ASP A 217 -2.79 26.39 -11.33
C ASP A 217 -4.15 26.39 -12.05
N LEU A 218 -5.04 25.50 -11.62
CA LEU A 218 -6.39 25.37 -12.15
C LEU A 218 -7.35 26.46 -11.66
N GLY A 219 -6.94 27.27 -10.68
CA GLY A 219 -7.80 28.21 -9.95
C GLY A 219 -8.78 27.49 -9.02
N VAL A 220 -8.54 26.21 -8.73
CA VAL A 220 -9.35 25.37 -7.84
C VAL A 220 -8.46 24.91 -6.69
N LYS A 221 -8.94 25.10 -5.47
CA LYS A 221 -8.22 24.70 -4.25
C LYS A 221 -8.36 23.19 -4.02
N CYS A 222 -7.33 22.61 -3.43
CA CYS A 222 -7.33 21.22 -2.99
C CYS A 222 -8.27 21.03 -1.79
N ASP A 223 -9.09 19.98 -1.88
CA ASP A 223 -10.05 19.50 -0.89
C ASP A 223 -9.57 18.20 -0.21
N SER A 224 -8.26 18.03 -0.10
CA SER A 224 -7.60 16.92 0.62
C SER A 224 -7.91 15.51 0.11
N GLN A 225 -8.51 15.38 -1.10
CA GLN A 225 -8.85 14.07 -1.64
C GLN A 225 -7.61 13.17 -1.84
N ASN A 226 -7.75 11.91 -1.45
CA ASN A 226 -6.75 10.87 -1.65
C ASN A 226 -7.38 9.52 -2.07
N PRO A 227 -7.41 9.21 -3.37
CA PRO A 227 -7.96 7.98 -3.93
C PRO A 227 -7.38 6.70 -3.35
N ALA A 228 -6.15 6.73 -2.81
CA ALA A 228 -5.51 5.57 -2.22
C ALA A 228 -6.19 5.12 -0.91
N LEU A 229 -6.80 6.06 -0.18
CA LEU A 229 -7.53 5.75 1.07
C LEU A 229 -8.90 5.14 0.79
N GLY A 230 -9.47 5.36 -0.39
CA GLY A 230 -10.75 4.75 -0.80
C GLY A 230 -11.96 5.22 0.01
N ILE A 231 -11.88 6.37 0.67
CA ILE A 231 -12.98 6.94 1.47
C ILE A 231 -14.09 7.47 0.53
N GLY A 232 -15.35 7.17 0.86
CA GLY A 232 -16.54 7.71 0.19
C GLY A 232 -16.75 7.31 -1.28
N HIS A 233 -17.42 8.18 -2.04
CA HIS A 233 -17.74 7.99 -3.47
C HIS A 233 -16.76 8.69 -4.44
N GLY A 234 -15.69 9.26 -3.89
CA GLY A 234 -14.76 10.15 -4.59
C GLY A 234 -13.62 10.69 -3.71
N GLY A 235 -13.38 10.14 -2.52
CA GLY A 235 -12.18 10.45 -1.74
C GLY A 235 -12.31 11.67 -0.84
N ASP A 236 -13.52 12.16 -0.57
CA ASP A 236 -13.71 13.26 0.38
C ASP A 236 -13.29 12.77 1.77
N ASP A 237 -12.17 13.30 2.27
CA ASP A 237 -11.75 13.18 3.67
C ASP A 237 -12.56 14.21 4.47
N ASP A 238 -13.15 13.78 5.58
CA ASP A 238 -13.93 14.60 6.50
C ASP A 238 -13.06 15.68 7.21
N GLY A 239 -11.74 15.63 7.01
CA GLY A 239 -10.74 16.53 7.58
C GLY A 239 -10.73 17.96 7.01
N GLU A 240 -9.78 18.77 7.49
CA GLU A 240 -9.62 20.14 7.04
C GLU A 240 -9.18 20.22 5.57
N ALA A 241 -9.77 21.17 4.83
CA ALA A 241 -9.44 21.39 3.44
C ALA A 241 -8.00 21.92 3.30
N CYS A 242 -7.16 21.19 2.55
CA CYS A 242 -5.76 21.52 2.27
C CYS A 242 -5.57 22.96 1.74
N GLY A 243 -6.43 23.41 0.82
CA GLY A 243 -6.44 24.80 0.35
C GLY A 243 -5.33 25.17 -0.65
N THR A 244 -4.31 24.33 -0.83
CA THR A 244 -3.23 24.50 -1.81
C THR A 244 -3.76 24.43 -3.25
N PRO A 245 -3.23 25.23 -4.20
CA PRO A 245 -3.67 25.18 -5.58
C PRO A 245 -3.48 23.82 -6.25
N LEU A 246 -4.49 23.37 -6.99
CA LEU A 246 -4.42 22.14 -7.79
C LEU A 246 -3.72 22.39 -9.13
N GLN A 247 -2.87 21.44 -9.51
CA GLN A 247 -2.20 21.41 -10.81
C GLN A 247 -2.70 20.24 -11.64
N ALA A 248 -2.95 20.47 -12.92
CA ALA A 248 -3.31 19.37 -13.82
C ALA A 248 -2.08 18.58 -14.24
N VAL A 249 -2.21 17.26 -14.12
CA VAL A 249 -1.17 16.30 -14.50
C VAL A 249 -1.78 15.15 -15.30
N LEU A 250 -0.94 14.49 -16.09
CA LEU A 250 -1.35 13.27 -16.78
C LEU A 250 -1.24 12.10 -15.81
N ARG A 251 -2.21 11.20 -15.81
CA ARG A 251 -2.21 10.00 -14.95
C ARG A 251 -1.01 9.05 -15.15
N GLY A 252 -0.26 9.20 -16.26
CA GLY A 252 0.96 8.45 -16.56
C GLY A 252 2.23 9.31 -16.51
N ALA A 253 2.15 10.50 -15.91
CA ALA A 253 3.30 11.38 -15.77
C ALA A 253 4.28 10.81 -14.74
N SER A 254 5.58 10.94 -15.00
CA SER A 254 6.65 10.44 -14.11
C SER A 254 6.76 11.22 -12.79
N ASN A 255 6.06 12.35 -12.66
CA ASN A 255 6.09 13.21 -11.49
C ASN A 255 4.88 13.05 -10.55
N LEU A 256 4.11 11.97 -10.70
CA LEU A 256 2.91 11.73 -9.91
C LEU A 256 3.18 10.95 -8.61
N TYR A 257 4.17 10.06 -8.63
CA TYR A 257 4.47 9.18 -7.51
C TYR A 257 5.97 9.15 -7.24
N PHE A 258 6.34 9.45 -6.00
CA PHE A 258 7.69 9.34 -5.49
C PHE A 258 7.63 8.65 -4.14
N ALA A 259 8.36 7.55 -3.98
CA ALA A 259 8.51 6.89 -2.69
C ALA A 259 9.52 7.68 -1.82
N ASP A 260 9.22 7.88 -0.53
CA ASP A 260 10.23 8.26 0.45
C ASP A 260 11.02 7.00 0.83
N VAL A 261 12.20 6.85 0.24
CA VAL A 261 13.05 5.67 0.44
C VAL A 261 13.98 5.92 1.62
N ARG A 262 13.81 5.11 2.67
CA ARG A 262 14.70 5.07 3.84
C ARG A 262 15.43 3.74 3.86
N SER A 263 16.76 3.80 3.81
CA SER A 263 17.62 2.61 3.85
C SER A 263 18.31 2.47 5.19
N ALA A 264 18.42 1.24 5.67
CA ALA A 264 19.34 0.84 6.73
C ALA A 264 20.30 -0.21 6.17
N ILE A 265 21.49 -0.30 6.77
CA ILE A 265 22.37 -1.44 6.56
C ILE A 265 21.93 -2.49 7.57
N TYR A 266 21.55 -3.67 7.09
CA TYR A 266 21.30 -4.81 7.95
C TYR A 266 22.57 -5.10 8.76
N VAL A 267 22.45 -5.11 10.08
CA VAL A 267 23.53 -5.47 10.98
C VAL A 267 23.06 -6.70 11.76
N PRO A 268 23.71 -7.87 11.58
CA PRO A 268 23.39 -9.07 12.33
C PRO A 268 23.39 -8.78 13.83
N GLU A 269 22.41 -9.36 14.54
CA GLU A 269 22.27 -9.13 15.98
C GLU A 269 23.36 -9.85 16.78
N VAL A 270 23.87 -10.97 16.25
CA VAL A 270 24.94 -11.75 16.88
C VAL A 270 26.22 -11.64 16.07
N ILE A 271 27.22 -10.98 16.66
CA ILE A 271 28.58 -10.93 16.11
C ILE A 271 29.52 -11.66 17.07
N ASP A 272 29.73 -12.95 16.84
CA ASP A 272 30.71 -13.74 17.59
C ASP A 272 31.53 -14.62 16.62
N ALA A 273 32.80 -14.25 16.42
CA ALA A 273 33.72 -14.96 15.53
C ALA A 273 34.09 -16.38 16.04
N THR A 274 33.72 -16.73 17.27
CA THR A 274 33.92 -18.08 17.83
C THR A 274 32.79 -19.04 17.44
N ILE A 275 31.68 -18.53 16.91
CA ILE A 275 30.53 -19.32 16.48
C ILE A 275 30.64 -19.60 14.98
N PRO A 276 30.41 -20.85 14.53
CA PRO A 276 30.36 -21.18 13.11
C PRO A 276 29.32 -20.32 12.34
N GLN A 277 29.65 -19.92 11.10
CA GLN A 277 28.80 -19.03 10.30
C GLN A 277 27.41 -19.62 10.04
N ASP A 278 27.31 -20.93 9.83
CA ASP A 278 26.04 -21.64 9.65
C ASP A 278 25.15 -21.59 10.90
N VAL A 279 25.73 -21.46 12.10
CA VAL A 279 24.97 -21.21 13.34
C VAL A 279 24.54 -19.75 13.42
N LEU A 280 25.39 -18.80 13.05
CA LEU A 280 25.04 -17.37 13.00
C LEU A 280 23.88 -17.12 12.02
N ASP A 281 23.94 -17.72 10.83
CA ASP A 281 22.88 -17.64 9.81
C ASP A 281 21.54 -18.20 10.31
N LEU A 282 21.57 -19.21 11.20
CA LEU A 282 20.37 -19.72 11.86
C LEU A 282 19.84 -18.75 12.93
N LEU A 283 20.73 -18.07 13.66
CA LEU A 283 20.34 -17.10 14.69
C LEU A 283 19.79 -15.80 14.09
N ASP A 284 20.17 -15.46 12.85
CA ASP A 284 19.59 -14.35 12.09
C ASP A 284 18.18 -14.65 11.55
N ASP A 285 17.77 -15.93 11.49
CA ASP A 285 16.39 -16.30 11.15
C ASP A 285 15.44 -15.98 12.32
N HIS A 286 14.70 -14.88 12.18
CA HIS A 286 13.77 -14.40 13.21
C HIS A 286 12.75 -15.47 13.65
N ALA A 287 12.19 -16.24 12.71
CA ALA A 287 11.16 -17.23 13.04
C ALA A 287 11.74 -18.42 13.81
N LEU A 288 12.94 -18.87 13.42
CA LEU A 288 13.69 -19.89 14.14
C LEU A 288 14.06 -19.40 15.54
N LYS A 289 14.62 -18.18 15.63
CA LYS A 289 15.01 -17.52 16.87
C LYS A 289 13.84 -17.44 17.86
N GLN A 290 12.65 -17.07 17.42
CA GLN A 290 11.45 -17.01 18.28
C GLN A 290 11.00 -18.39 18.79
N ASP A 291 11.04 -19.44 17.96
CA ASP A 291 10.74 -20.81 18.40
C ASP A 291 11.80 -21.32 19.40
N LEU A 292 13.08 -20.99 19.19
CA LEU A 292 14.18 -21.31 20.11
C LEU A 292 13.98 -20.60 21.46
N LEU A 293 13.56 -19.33 21.44
CA LEU A 293 13.27 -18.56 22.65
C LEU A 293 12.09 -19.14 23.45
N ALA A 294 11.00 -19.49 22.77
CA ALA A 294 9.87 -20.15 23.42
C ALA A 294 10.30 -21.48 24.08
N GLY A 295 11.20 -22.23 23.44
CA GLY A 295 11.77 -23.45 23.98
C GLY A 295 12.60 -23.24 25.24
N ALA A 296 13.31 -22.11 25.36
CA ALA A 296 14.06 -21.76 26.56
C ALA A 296 13.15 -21.27 27.70
N LEU A 297 12.13 -20.47 27.38
CA LEU A 297 11.14 -19.99 28.35
C LEU A 297 10.30 -21.12 28.96
N ALA A 298 10.07 -22.19 28.21
CA ALA A 298 9.37 -23.39 28.68
C ALA A 298 10.26 -24.33 29.51
N SER A 299 11.57 -24.06 29.61
CA SER A 299 12.49 -24.88 30.41
C SER A 299 12.52 -24.40 31.85
N ASP A 300 12.55 -25.35 32.79
CA ASP A 300 12.65 -25.06 34.23
C ASP A 300 13.92 -24.26 34.61
N THR A 301 14.99 -24.40 33.83
CA THR A 301 16.26 -23.67 34.04
C THR A 301 16.30 -22.31 33.34
N GLY A 302 15.28 -21.98 32.53
CA GLY A 302 15.28 -20.82 31.65
C GLY A 302 16.33 -20.87 30.53
N GLN A 303 16.99 -22.01 30.33
CA GLN A 303 17.99 -22.22 29.28
C GLN A 303 17.45 -23.16 28.21
N LEU A 304 17.90 -22.96 26.97
CA LEU A 304 17.59 -23.85 25.87
C LEU A 304 18.37 -25.16 26.02
N THR A 305 17.66 -26.28 26.07
CA THR A 305 18.30 -27.61 26.10
C THR A 305 18.64 -28.10 24.69
N LYS A 306 19.67 -28.96 24.57
CA LYS A 306 20.01 -29.65 23.30
C LYS A 306 18.80 -30.31 22.64
N ARG A 307 17.94 -30.94 23.44
CA ARG A 307 16.74 -31.63 22.94
C ARG A 307 15.73 -30.64 22.34
N SER A 308 15.48 -29.53 23.02
CA SER A 308 14.57 -28.48 22.54
C SER A 308 15.12 -27.81 21.28
N ALA A 309 16.41 -27.47 21.25
CA ALA A 309 17.08 -26.94 20.06
C ALA A 309 16.95 -27.89 18.87
N GLY A 310 17.17 -29.19 19.07
CA GLY A 310 17.07 -30.20 18.02
C GLY A 310 15.64 -30.38 17.48
N LEU A 311 14.62 -30.27 18.35
CA LEU A 311 13.22 -30.29 17.93
C LEU A 311 12.87 -29.09 17.05
N VAL A 312 13.30 -27.89 17.45
CA VAL A 312 13.06 -26.65 16.69
C VAL A 312 13.80 -26.69 15.36
N LEU A 313 15.07 -27.10 15.35
CA LEU A 313 15.89 -27.24 14.14
C LEU A 313 15.22 -28.22 13.16
N LYS A 314 14.81 -29.41 13.62
CA LYS A 314 14.14 -30.42 12.78
C LYS A 314 12.79 -29.93 12.23
N LYS A 315 12.08 -29.08 12.98
CA LYS A 315 10.79 -28.52 12.57
C LYS A 315 10.93 -27.42 11.50
N ARG A 316 11.91 -26.53 11.65
CA ARG A 316 12.04 -25.31 10.83
C ARG A 316 13.09 -25.41 9.73
N ARG A 317 14.18 -26.16 9.97
CA ARG A 317 15.35 -26.31 9.10
C ARG A 317 15.83 -27.78 9.08
N PRO A 318 15.00 -28.73 8.60
CA PRO A 318 15.35 -30.16 8.57
C PRO A 318 16.60 -30.49 7.73
N GLU A 319 16.99 -29.61 6.82
CA GLU A 319 18.19 -29.69 5.99
C GLU A 319 19.48 -29.28 6.71
N SER A 320 19.38 -28.63 7.87
CA SER A 320 20.54 -28.13 8.60
C SER A 320 21.34 -29.28 9.23
N GLN A 321 22.68 -29.20 9.12
CA GLN A 321 23.63 -30.17 9.70
C GLN A 321 24.25 -29.65 11.02
N VAL A 322 23.79 -28.51 11.52
CA VAL A 322 24.29 -27.90 12.75
C VAL A 322 24.01 -28.81 13.95
N ASP A 323 25.01 -29.03 14.82
CA ASP A 323 24.81 -29.78 16.07
C ASP A 323 23.86 -29.00 16.99
N PRO A 324 22.72 -29.59 17.41
CA PRO A 324 21.79 -28.95 18.33
C PRO A 324 22.41 -28.50 19.65
N ALA A 325 23.53 -29.10 20.09
CA ALA A 325 24.25 -28.65 21.27
C ALA A 325 24.90 -27.28 21.04
N VAL A 326 25.58 -27.10 19.90
CA VAL A 326 26.26 -25.85 19.54
C VAL A 326 25.24 -24.73 19.34
N LEU A 327 24.11 -25.03 18.70
CA LEU A 327 23.01 -24.08 18.58
C LEU A 327 22.42 -23.69 19.95
N ALA A 328 22.22 -24.65 20.84
CA ALA A 328 21.70 -24.39 22.18
C ALA A 328 22.62 -23.46 22.98
N ASP A 329 23.93 -23.75 22.98
CA ASP A 329 24.94 -22.93 23.65
C ASP A 329 25.00 -21.52 23.06
N ALA A 330 24.95 -21.38 21.74
CA ALA A 330 24.93 -20.08 21.07
C ALA A 330 23.69 -19.25 21.44
N VAL A 331 22.49 -19.86 21.46
CA VAL A 331 21.26 -19.20 21.91
C VAL A 331 21.36 -18.77 23.37
N ASN A 332 21.83 -19.66 24.24
CA ASN A 332 21.96 -19.38 25.67
C ASN A 332 22.94 -18.23 25.94
N LYS A 333 24.02 -18.15 25.15
CA LYS A 333 25.07 -17.14 25.28
C LYS A 333 24.67 -15.78 24.71
N HIS A 334 24.02 -15.74 23.54
CA HIS A 334 23.82 -14.46 22.81
C HIS A 334 22.38 -13.99 22.76
N ILE A 335 21.40 -14.90 22.75
CA ILE A 335 20.00 -14.55 22.52
C ILE A 335 19.22 -14.41 23.84
N LEU A 336 19.51 -15.22 24.86
CA LEU A 336 18.84 -15.09 26.17
C LEU A 336 19.16 -13.77 26.89
N ILE A 337 20.36 -13.23 26.66
CA ILE A 337 20.75 -11.89 27.15
C ILE A 337 19.82 -10.81 26.58
N GLU A 338 19.38 -10.96 25.34
CA GLU A 338 18.50 -10.01 24.67
C GLU A 338 17.12 -9.96 25.33
N ILE A 339 16.56 -11.09 25.74
CA ILE A 339 15.31 -11.15 26.51
C ILE A 339 15.43 -10.41 27.85
N LEU A 340 16.54 -10.62 28.56
CA LEU A 340 16.79 -9.95 29.85
C LEU A 340 16.96 -8.43 29.69
N THR A 341 17.25 -7.94 28.49
CA THR A 341 17.53 -6.53 28.20
C THR A 341 16.45 -5.84 27.34
N GLN A 342 15.42 -6.55 26.90
CA GLN A 342 14.32 -6.00 26.10
C GLN A 342 13.42 -5.04 26.90
N ASP A 343 13.21 -5.28 28.20
CA ASP A 343 12.57 -4.31 29.08
C ASP A 343 13.60 -3.28 29.57
N ARG A 344 13.35 -2.00 29.27
CA ARG A 344 14.29 -0.91 29.52
C ARG A 344 14.59 -0.71 31.01
N TYR A 345 13.63 -1.03 31.88
CA TYR A 345 13.80 -0.93 33.34
C TYR A 345 14.58 -2.11 33.89
N THR A 346 14.28 -3.33 33.42
CA THR A 346 15.01 -4.56 33.76
C THR A 346 16.46 -4.49 33.30
N ALA A 347 16.72 -3.99 32.08
CA ALA A 347 18.07 -3.80 31.55
C ALA A 347 18.91 -2.83 32.41
N THR A 348 18.32 -1.69 32.79
CA THR A 348 19.00 -0.68 33.62
C THR A 348 19.30 -1.21 35.02
N ALA A 349 18.35 -1.94 35.62
CA ALA A 349 18.52 -2.54 36.94
C ALA A 349 19.60 -3.64 36.93
N LEU A 350 19.59 -4.53 35.94
CA LEU A 350 20.60 -5.58 35.81
C LEU A 350 21.99 -5.01 35.53
N MET A 351 22.12 -3.96 34.71
CA MET A 351 23.40 -3.29 34.47
C MET A 351 23.96 -2.60 35.72
N GLN A 352 23.12 -1.93 36.51
CA GLN A 352 23.53 -1.33 37.78
C GLN A 352 23.98 -2.39 38.79
N GLN A 353 23.26 -3.52 38.88
CA GLN A 353 23.63 -4.62 39.77
C GLN A 353 24.92 -5.32 39.33
N ALA A 354 25.15 -5.46 38.02
CA ALA A 354 26.37 -6.07 37.48
C ALA A 354 27.61 -5.20 37.75
N GLN A 355 27.46 -3.87 37.79
CA GLN A 355 28.55 -2.95 38.17
C GLN A 355 28.94 -3.04 39.66
N ILE A 356 28.04 -3.55 40.51
CA ILE A 356 28.25 -3.67 41.96
C ILE A 356 28.73 -5.10 42.32
N ALA A 357 28.54 -6.07 41.43
CA ALA A 357 28.97 -7.45 41.62
C ALA A 357 30.50 -7.60 41.54
N ILE A 358 31.08 -8.29 42.53
CA ILE A 358 32.54 -8.38 42.75
C ILE A 358 33.27 -9.11 41.61
N ASP A 359 32.58 -9.94 40.83
CA ASP A 359 33.10 -10.71 39.69
C ASP A 359 32.44 -10.37 38.35
N GLY A 360 31.57 -9.35 38.31
CA GLY A 360 30.78 -9.00 37.13
C GLY A 360 29.69 -10.02 36.75
N THR A 361 29.43 -11.02 37.61
CA THR A 361 28.36 -12.01 37.40
C THR A 361 27.19 -11.78 38.35
N LEU A 362 25.97 -11.90 37.81
CA LEU A 362 24.74 -11.68 38.57
C LEU A 362 24.27 -13.02 39.17
N SER A 363 24.01 -13.05 40.48
CA SER A 363 23.47 -14.24 41.13
C SER A 363 21.99 -14.45 40.77
N GLU A 364 21.55 -15.70 40.79
CA GLU A 364 20.17 -16.10 40.47
C GLU A 364 19.12 -15.35 41.32
N GLN A 365 19.45 -15.05 42.57
CA GLN A 365 18.61 -14.25 43.47
C GLN A 365 18.43 -12.80 43.01
N VAL A 366 19.47 -12.18 42.45
CA VAL A 366 19.42 -10.79 41.95
C VAL A 366 18.56 -10.71 40.69
N VAL A 367 18.68 -11.68 39.79
CA VAL A 367 17.84 -11.79 38.60
C VAL A 367 16.37 -12.02 38.98
N ALA A 368 16.11 -12.87 39.98
CA ALA A 368 14.75 -13.11 40.48
C ALA A 368 14.12 -11.86 41.11
N SER A 369 14.90 -11.01 41.78
CA SER A 369 14.40 -9.77 42.38
C SER A 369 13.99 -8.70 41.35
N CYS A 370 14.65 -8.68 40.18
CA CYS A 370 14.34 -7.73 39.11
C CYS A 370 13.02 -8.08 38.38
N ARG A 371 12.64 -9.37 38.34
CA ARG A 371 11.36 -9.83 37.78
C ARG A 371 10.13 -9.42 38.62
N GLY A 372 10.31 -9.10 39.90
CA GLY A 372 9.22 -8.74 40.83
C GLY A 372 8.85 -7.26 40.87
N ALA A 373 9.53 -6.41 40.10
CA ALA A 373 9.33 -4.96 40.08
C ALA A 373 8.58 -4.46 38.83
N ALA A 374 8.05 -5.37 38.00
CA ALA A 374 7.21 -5.06 36.83
C ALA A 374 5.72 -4.99 37.18
#